data_AF-A0A0F9PNU5-F1
#
_entry.id   AF-A0A0F9PNU5-F1
#
_cell.length_a   1.000
_cell.length_b   1.000
_cell.length_c   1.000
_cell.angle_alpha   90.00
_cell.angle_beta   90.00
_cell.angle_gamma   90.00
#
_symmetry.space_group_name_H-M   'P 1'
#
loop_
_entity.id
_entity.type
_entity.pdbx_description
1 polymer ?
#
loop_
_entity_poly.entity_id
_entity_poly.type
_entity_poly.pdbx_seq_one_letter_code
_entity_poly.pdbx_strand_id
1 'polypeptide(L)'
;MADPRMTERHFQKAVLALLRLYHWRVAHFRPAMKKDGTWVTPVAADGAGFPDLFAVRPPRILLAELKVKSPVSKAQAIWIDLLGQCPGVETFIWHPWDWAVIETVAK
;
A
#
# COMPACT_ATOMS: atom_id res chain seq x y z
N MET A 1 -1.68 -20.79 -0.61
CA MET A 1 -1.79 -20.31 -2.00
C MET A 1 -2.87 -19.24 -2.04
N ALA A 2 -2.65 -18.13 -2.76
CA ALA A 2 -3.68 -17.09 -2.91
C ALA A 2 -4.93 -17.67 -3.61
N ASP A 3 -6.13 -17.30 -3.15
CA ASP A 3 -7.37 -17.62 -3.85
C ASP A 3 -7.25 -17.10 -5.30
N PRO A 4 -7.40 -17.95 -6.34
CA PRO A 4 -7.26 -17.52 -7.74
C PRO A 4 -8.24 -16.40 -8.14
N ARG A 5 -9.30 -16.17 -7.36
CA ARG A 5 -10.28 -15.08 -7.53
C ARG A 5 -9.89 -13.80 -6.78
N MET A 6 -8.81 -13.81 -6.00
CA MET A 6 -8.30 -12.63 -5.31
C MET A 6 -7.80 -11.61 -6.34
N THR A 7 -8.40 -10.43 -6.32
CA THR A 7 -7.99 -9.28 -7.15
C THR A 7 -7.29 -8.25 -6.29
N GLU A 8 -6.47 -7.40 -6.89
CA GLU A 8 -5.84 -6.26 -6.19
C GLU A 8 -6.90 -5.39 -5.51
N ARG A 9 -8.03 -5.14 -6.19
CA ARG A 9 -9.16 -4.39 -5.63
C ARG A 9 -9.78 -5.05 -4.39
N HIS A 10 -9.96 -6.38 -4.39
CA HIS A 10 -10.51 -7.10 -3.23
C HIS A 10 -9.54 -7.09 -2.06
N PHE A 11 -8.27 -7.37 -2.33
CA PHE A 11 -7.22 -7.37 -1.31
C PHE A 11 -7.09 -5.98 -0.67
N GLN A 12 -7.00 -4.93 -1.49
CA GLN A 12 -6.97 -3.54 -1.05
C GLN A 12 -8.18 -3.20 -0.16
N LYS A 13 -9.39 -3.58 -0.57
CA LYS A 13 -10.60 -3.32 0.22
C LYS A 13 -10.53 -3.99 1.60
N ALA A 14 -10.02 -5.21 1.66
CA ALA A 14 -9.86 -5.96 2.92
C ALA A 14 -8.84 -5.30 3.85
N VAL A 15 -7.66 -4.93 3.34
CA VAL A 15 -6.62 -4.24 4.12
C VAL A 15 -7.11 -2.89 4.65
N LEU A 16 -7.78 -2.09 3.80
CA LEU A 16 -8.35 -0.80 4.23
C LEU A 16 -9.40 -0.97 5.33
N ALA A 17 -10.26 -1.99 5.23
CA ALA A 17 -11.26 -2.28 6.25
C ALA A 17 -10.60 -2.65 7.59
N LEU A 18 -9.57 -3.49 7.55
CA LEU A 18 -8.82 -3.94 8.73
C LEU A 18 -8.08 -2.78 9.42
N LEU A 19 -7.35 -1.96 8.67
CA LEU A 19 -6.66 -0.78 9.23
C LEU A 19 -7.66 0.18 9.89
N ARG A 20 -8.81 0.43 9.24
CA ARG A 20 -9.86 1.28 9.82
C ARG A 20 -10.52 0.66 11.06
N LEU A 21 -10.67 -0.67 11.10
CA LEU A 21 -11.18 -1.39 12.26
C LEU A 21 -10.27 -1.17 13.48
N TYR A 22 -8.96 -1.15 13.28
CA TYR A 22 -7.96 -0.87 14.33
C TYR A 22 -7.59 0.62 14.46
N HIS A 23 -8.50 1.51 14.03
CA HIS A 23 -8.40 2.96 14.22
C HIS A 23 -7.20 3.65 13.56
N TRP A 24 -6.64 3.06 12.51
CA TRP A 24 -5.68 3.77 11.67
C TRP A 24 -6.38 4.83 10.81
N ARG A 25 -5.78 6.02 10.72
CA ARG A 25 -6.13 7.00 9.69
C ARG A 25 -5.35 6.66 8.43
N VAL A 26 -6.03 6.19 7.39
CA VAL A 26 -5.40 5.70 6.16
C VAL A 26 -5.77 6.55 4.94
N ALA A 27 -4.77 6.92 4.15
CA ALA A 27 -4.88 7.45 2.80
C ALA A 27 -4.50 6.35 1.80
N HIS A 28 -5.22 6.31 0.68
CA HIS A 28 -4.95 5.36 -0.39
C HIS A 28 -4.97 6.10 -1.74
N PHE A 29 -3.95 5.87 -2.57
CA PHE A 29 -3.76 6.57 -3.84
C PHE A 29 -4.12 5.66 -5.02
N ARG A 30 -5.20 5.99 -5.73
CA ARG A 30 -5.67 5.17 -6.87
C ARG A 30 -5.14 5.70 -8.20
N PRO A 31 -4.83 4.80 -9.15
CA PRO A 31 -4.71 5.19 -10.55
C PRO A 31 -6.01 5.85 -11.03
N ALA A 32 -5.87 6.86 -11.87
CA ALA A 32 -6.93 7.56 -12.56
C ALA A 32 -6.65 7.51 -14.08
N MET A 33 -7.72 7.52 -14.86
CA MET A 33 -7.62 7.58 -16.32
C MET A 33 -7.64 9.05 -16.76
N LYS A 34 -6.65 9.46 -17.56
CA LYS A 34 -6.63 10.77 -18.22
C LYS A 34 -7.69 10.83 -19.32
N LYS A 35 -7.96 12.05 -19.82
CA LYS A 35 -8.87 12.29 -20.96
C LYS A 35 -8.46 11.53 -22.23
N ASP A 36 -7.17 11.25 -22.39
CA ASP A 36 -6.59 10.52 -23.53
C ASP A 36 -6.65 8.99 -23.39
N GLY A 37 -7.23 8.46 -22.31
CA GLY A 37 -7.34 7.02 -22.04
C GLY A 37 -6.12 6.41 -21.34
N THR A 38 -5.07 7.19 -21.07
CA THR A 38 -3.88 6.70 -20.36
C THR A 38 -4.15 6.59 -18.87
N TRP A 39 -3.83 5.43 -18.29
CA TRP A 39 -3.85 5.23 -16.84
C TRP A 39 -2.60 5.82 -16.20
N VAL A 40 -2.80 6.66 -15.18
CA VAL A 40 -1.73 7.29 -14.40
C VAL A 40 -2.11 7.32 -12.93
N THR A 41 -1.13 7.30 -12.04
CA THR A 41 -1.36 7.79 -10.67
C THR A 41 -0.96 9.27 -10.67
N PRO A 42 -1.91 10.21 -10.61
CA PRO A 42 -1.58 11.63 -10.75
C PRO A 42 -0.80 12.12 -9.54
N VAL A 43 0.50 12.34 -9.73
CA VAL A 43 1.45 12.78 -8.72
C VAL A 43 2.37 13.84 -9.32
N ALA A 44 2.91 14.73 -8.48
CA ALA A 44 3.91 15.73 -8.87
C ALA A 44 5.28 15.40 -8.27
N ALA A 45 6.33 16.04 -8.77
CA ALA A 45 7.73 15.80 -8.36
C ALA A 45 8.06 14.30 -8.37
N ASP A 46 8.65 13.79 -7.29
CA ASP A 46 9.13 12.41 -7.18
C ASP A 46 8.04 11.39 -6.80
N GLY A 47 6.76 11.78 -6.79
CA GLY A 47 5.67 10.93 -6.29
C GLY A 47 5.41 9.65 -7.09
N ALA A 48 6.09 9.43 -8.22
CA ALA A 48 5.98 8.20 -8.98
C ALA A 48 6.46 6.99 -8.15
N GLY A 49 5.60 5.99 -8.00
CA GLY A 49 5.90 4.80 -7.19
C GLY A 49 5.72 4.99 -5.68
N PHE A 50 5.13 6.10 -5.22
CA PHE A 50 4.76 6.24 -3.82
C PHE A 50 3.85 5.06 -3.39
N PRO A 51 4.00 4.50 -2.18
CA PRO A 51 3.24 3.33 -1.75
C PRO A 51 1.73 3.52 -1.81
N ASP A 52 0.99 2.44 -2.10
CA ASP A 52 -0.47 2.45 -2.20
C ASP A 52 -1.17 3.02 -0.95
N LEU A 53 -0.62 2.72 0.23
CA LEU A 53 -1.17 3.10 1.53
C LEU A 53 -0.19 3.97 2.32
N PHE A 54 -0.73 5.04 2.91
CA PHE A 54 -0.11 5.79 3.99
C PHE A 54 -1.08 5.76 5.18
N ALA A 55 -0.64 5.24 6.33
CA ALA A 55 -1.49 5.12 7.50
C ALA A 55 -0.80 5.62 8.77
N VAL A 56 -1.57 6.29 9.63
CA VAL A 56 -1.09 6.84 10.90
C VAL A 56 -1.99 6.36 12.03
N ARG A 57 -1.37 5.87 13.09
CA ARG A 57 -1.99 5.57 14.39
C ARG A 57 -0.95 5.86 15.47
N PRO A 58 -0.93 7.08 16.03
CA PRO A 58 0.15 7.52 16.89
C PRO A 58 0.47 6.51 18.01
N PRO A 59 1.76 6.19 18.25
CA PRO A 59 2.95 6.83 17.67
C PRO A 59 3.41 6.25 16.32
N ARG A 60 2.64 5.33 15.72
CA ARG A 60 3.05 4.55 14.55
C ARG A 60 2.66 5.22 13.24
N ILE A 61 3.57 5.17 12.28
CA ILE A 61 3.34 5.53 10.88
C ILE A 61 3.73 4.31 10.06
N LEU A 62 2.87 3.89 9.14
CA LEU A 62 3.21 2.86 8.18
C LEU A 62 2.87 3.27 6.75
N LEU A 63 3.66 2.73 5.82
CA LEU A 63 3.36 2.74 4.40
C LEU A 63 3.38 1.30 3.88
N ALA A 64 2.42 0.99 3.01
CA ALA A 64 2.33 -0.35 2.45
C ALA A 64 2.03 -0.30 0.96
N GLU A 65 2.81 -1.06 0.18
CA GLU A 65 2.54 -1.39 -1.21
C GLU A 65 1.79 -2.73 -1.26
N LEU A 66 0.68 -2.80 -2.01
CA LEU A 66 -0.16 -3.98 -2.07
C LEU A 66 0.01 -4.71 -3.40
N LYS A 67 0.44 -5.97 -3.36
CA LYS A 67 0.66 -6.78 -4.57
C LYS A 67 -0.14 -8.07 -4.53
N VAL A 68 -0.69 -8.50 -5.67
CA VAL A 68 -1.29 -9.84 -5.80
C VAL A 68 -0.50 -10.71 -6.75
N LYS A 69 -0.32 -10.26 -8.00
CA LYS A 69 0.44 -10.99 -9.04
C LYS A 69 1.59 -10.17 -9.63
N SER A 70 1.50 -8.85 -9.54
CA SER A 70 2.46 -7.92 -10.12
C SER A 70 3.70 -7.78 -9.21
N PRO A 71 4.91 -7.69 -9.78
CA PRO A 71 6.11 -7.39 -9.00
C PRO A 71 6.13 -5.91 -8.57
N VAL A 72 6.92 -5.62 -7.53
CA VAL A 72 7.23 -4.23 -7.13
C VAL A 72 8.10 -3.59 -8.22
N SER A 73 7.70 -2.39 -8.66
CA SER A 73 8.46 -1.64 -9.66
C SER A 73 9.72 -1.01 -9.04
N LYS A 74 10.70 -0.64 -9.88
CA LYS A 74 11.93 0.03 -9.41
C LYS A 74 11.63 1.32 -8.63
N ALA A 75 10.69 2.13 -9.11
CA ALA A 75 10.30 3.37 -8.44
C ALA A 75 9.67 3.11 -7.06
N GLN A 76 8.83 2.07 -6.95
CA GLN A 76 8.26 1.65 -5.68
C GLN A 76 9.32 1.14 -4.71
N ALA A 77 10.27 0.33 -5.19
CA ALA A 77 11.36 -0.18 -4.36
C ALA A 77 12.22 0.95 -3.77
N ILE A 78 12.53 1.98 -4.56
CA ILE A 78 13.28 3.17 -4.09
C ILE A 78 12.53 3.89 -2.97
N TRP A 79 11.23 4.15 -3.14
CA TRP A 79 10.42 4.78 -2.10
C TRP A 79 10.38 3.95 -0.80
N ILE A 80 10.14 2.65 -0.92
CA ILE A 80 10.05 1.72 0.22
C ILE A 80 11.38 1.68 1.00
N ASP A 81 12.50 1.64 0.29
CA ASP A 81 13.85 1.64 0.89
C ASP A 81 14.12 2.95 1.64
N LEU A 82 13.94 4.10 0.99
CA LEU A 82 14.19 5.41 1.61
C LEU A 82 13.28 5.69 2.82
N LEU A 83 12.00 5.32 2.72
CA LEU A 83 11.05 5.44 3.83
C LEU A 83 11.42 4.52 5.00
N GLY A 84 11.92 3.31 4.72
CA GLY A 84 12.36 2.37 5.75
C GLY A 84 13.60 2.84 6.53
N GLN A 85 14.37 3.78 5.97
CA GLN A 85 15.50 4.42 6.65
C GLN A 85 15.07 5.54 7.61
N CYS A 86 13.81 5.99 7.55
CA CYS A 86 13.29 7.03 8.42
C CYS A 86 12.88 6.46 9.80
N PRO A 87 13.43 6.96 10.93
CA PRO A 87 13.05 6.49 12.25
C PRO A 87 11.54 6.60 12.51
N GLY A 88 10.94 5.51 13.00
CA GLY A 88 9.50 5.47 13.34
C GLY A 88 8.55 5.28 12.15
N VAL A 89 9.08 5.05 10.94
CA VAL A 89 8.29 4.73 9.74
C VAL A 89 8.42 3.24 9.44
N GLU A 90 7.29 2.54 9.44
CA GLU A 90 7.21 1.13 9.08
C GLU A 90 6.87 1.02 7.58
N THR A 91 7.62 0.21 6.82
CA THR A 91 7.34 -0.01 5.40
C THR A 91 7.09 -1.48 5.11
N PHE A 92 6.09 -1.75 4.25
CA PHE A 92 5.69 -3.10 3.91
C PHE A 92 5.41 -3.28 2.42
N ILE A 93 5.71 -4.47 1.92
CA ILE A 93 5.12 -5.01 0.70
C ILE A 93 4.20 -6.13 1.17
N TRP A 94 2.91 -5.96 1.00
CA TRP A 94 1.93 -6.94 1.44
C TRP A 94 1.30 -7.66 0.27
N HIS A 95 1.15 -8.96 0.44
CA HIS A 95 0.39 -9.84 -0.42
C HIS A 95 -0.78 -10.48 0.33
N PRO A 96 -1.77 -11.05 -0.38
CA PRO A 96 -2.89 -11.74 0.25
C PRO A 96 -2.49 -12.86 1.21
N TRP A 97 -1.34 -13.52 0.99
CA TRP A 97 -0.84 -14.58 1.89
C TRP A 97 -0.19 -14.04 3.16
N ASP A 98 0.10 -12.75 3.24
CA ASP A 98 0.67 -12.11 4.44
C ASP A 98 -0.42 -11.75 5.46
N TRP A 99 -1.68 -12.15 5.25
CA TRP A 99 -2.82 -11.69 6.06
C TRP A 99 -2.59 -11.77 7.58
N ALA A 100 -2.01 -12.87 8.08
CA ALA A 100 -1.69 -13.01 9.51
C ALA A 100 -0.68 -11.95 10.01
N VAL A 101 0.30 -11.58 9.18
CA VAL A 101 1.24 -10.50 9.46
C VAL A 101 0.52 -9.15 9.44
N ILE A 102 -0.34 -8.92 8.43
CA ILE A 102 -1.13 -7.67 8.31
C ILE A 102 -2.02 -7.48 9.54
N GLU A 103 -2.71 -8.53 9.99
CA GLU A 103 -3.52 -8.50 11.22
C GLU A 103 -2.70 -8.21 12.47
N THR A 104 -1.47 -8.74 12.55
CA THR A 104 -0.57 -8.49 13.67
C THR A 104 -0.07 -7.04 13.66
N VAL A 105 0.28 -6.49 12.49
CA VAL A 105 0.72 -5.10 12.34
C VAL A 105 -0.43 -4.13 12.61
N ALA A 106 -1.65 -4.46 12.17
CA ALA A 106 -2.82 -3.60 12.30
C ALA A 106 -3.28 -3.45 13.76
N LYS A 107 -3.18 -4.51 14.58
CA LYS A 107 -3.48 -4.50 16.02
C LYS A 107 -2.60 -3.51 16.78
#